data_AF-A0A7Y6Y8Q3-F1
#
_entry.id   AF-A0A7Y6Y8Q3-F1
#
_cell.length_a   1.000
_cell.length_b   1.000
_cell.length_c   1.000
_cell.angle_alpha   90.00
_cell.angle_beta   90.00
_cell.angle_gamma   90.00
#
_symmetry.space_group_name_H-M   'P 1'
#
loop_
_entity.id
_entity.type
_entity.pdbx_description
1 polymer ?
#
loop_
_entity_poly.entity_id
_entity_poly.type
_entity_poly.pdbx_seq_one_letter_code
_entity_poly.pdbx_strand_id
1 'polypeptide(L)'
;MRKERYEEPEEEIEYVSRTEMKRYMDELQNLGKRITDLRPDQQAQVPMGERLREAVEEMGRISSNGAKKRHLNFIGKLMRTEDEDAIRAAVERFDSASEAHNQRFHRLERLREQLIDEDTERSQAAFNDVITSYPECDIQHLRGLMRNAVKERQQNKPPASFRKLFQYLRDLDEYSEE
;
A
#
# COMPACT_ATOMS: atom_id res chain seq x y z
N MET A 1 28.42 19.37 -64.97
CA MET A 1 27.27 19.28 -64.05
C MET A 1 27.61 18.30 -62.94
N ARG A 2 27.77 18.80 -61.72
CA ARG A 2 28.14 18.03 -60.52
C ARG A 2 26.89 17.35 -60.00
N LYS A 3 26.86 16.01 -59.93
CA LYS A 3 25.78 15.28 -59.27
C LYS A 3 25.88 15.58 -57.77
N GLU A 4 24.97 16.41 -57.27
CA GLU A 4 24.75 16.55 -55.83
C GLU A 4 24.29 15.19 -55.31
N ARG A 5 25.14 14.61 -54.44
CA ARG A 5 24.81 13.44 -53.65
C ARG A 5 23.85 13.94 -52.58
N TYR A 6 22.58 13.56 -52.69
CA TYR A 6 21.64 13.71 -51.60
C TYR A 6 22.07 12.73 -50.51
N GLU A 7 22.64 13.27 -49.43
CA GLU A 7 22.80 12.56 -48.16
C GLU A 7 21.45 12.69 -47.44
N GLU A 8 20.67 11.61 -47.43
CA GLU A 8 19.52 11.52 -46.55
C GLU A 8 20.03 11.52 -45.10
N PRO A 9 19.47 12.35 -44.20
CA PRO A 9 19.83 12.27 -42.80
C PRO A 9 19.39 10.90 -42.27
N GLU A 10 20.37 10.11 -41.80
CA GLU A 10 20.11 8.86 -41.09
C GLU A 10 19.28 9.19 -39.85
N GLU A 11 17.96 9.00 -39.94
CA GLU A 11 17.08 9.01 -38.78
C GLU A 11 17.60 7.94 -37.82
N GLU A 12 18.13 8.41 -36.68
CA GLU A 12 18.64 7.60 -35.59
C GLU A 12 17.46 6.87 -34.94
N ILE A 13 17.05 5.75 -35.53
CA ILE A 13 16.04 4.87 -34.96
C ILE A 13 16.65 4.28 -33.69
N GLU A 14 16.26 4.84 -32.55
CA GLU A 14 16.58 4.33 -31.22
C GLU A 14 16.12 2.86 -31.13
N TYR A 15 17.06 1.92 -31.29
CA TYR A 15 16.80 0.50 -31.16
C TYR A 15 16.56 0.18 -29.68
N VAL A 16 15.32 0.32 -29.22
CA VAL A 16 14.89 -0.22 -27.92
C VAL A 16 15.22 -1.71 -27.89
N SER A 17 16.04 -2.12 -26.94
CA SER A 17 16.50 -3.51 -26.88
C SER A 17 15.32 -4.45 -26.60
N ARG A 18 15.39 -5.69 -27.10
CA ARG A 18 14.39 -6.72 -26.80
C ARG A 18 14.16 -6.91 -25.29
N THR A 19 15.17 -6.62 -24.48
CA THR A 19 15.13 -6.69 -23.03
C THR A 19 14.32 -5.56 -22.42
N GLU A 20 14.46 -4.33 -22.89
CA GLU A 20 13.69 -3.16 -22.41
C GLU A 20 12.23 -3.28 -22.77
N MET A 21 11.93 -3.71 -24.01
CA MET A 21 10.55 -3.97 -24.43
C MET A 21 9.89 -5.02 -23.53
N LYS A 22 10.61 -6.07 -23.15
CA LYS A 22 10.09 -7.08 -22.22
C LYS A 22 9.81 -6.49 -20.84
N ARG A 23 10.74 -5.71 -20.29
CA ARG A 23 10.58 -5.06 -18.97
C ARG A 23 9.37 -4.14 -18.95
N TYR A 24 9.22 -3.31 -19.98
CA TYR A 24 8.07 -2.42 -20.11
C TYR A 24 6.74 -3.19 -20.15
N MET A 25 6.69 -4.33 -20.85
CA MET A 25 5.49 -5.18 -20.84
C MET A 25 5.19 -5.79 -19.48
N ASP A 26 6.21 -6.21 -18.75
CA ASP A 26 6.05 -6.72 -17.39
C ASP A 26 5.55 -5.60 -16.45
N GLU A 27 6.04 -4.36 -16.62
CA GLU A 27 5.61 -3.17 -15.86
C GLU A 27 4.13 -2.84 -16.10
N LEU A 28 3.68 -2.79 -17.37
CA LEU A 28 2.27 -2.56 -17.71
C LEU A 28 1.36 -3.67 -17.15
N GLN A 29 1.80 -4.92 -17.22
CA GLN A 29 1.06 -6.03 -16.64
C GLN A 29 0.95 -5.91 -15.12
N ASN A 30 2.02 -5.52 -14.44
CA ASN A 30 2.03 -5.30 -13.01
C ASN A 30 1.15 -4.11 -12.60
N LEU A 31 1.15 -3.03 -13.38
CA LEU A 31 0.24 -1.90 -13.16
C LEU A 31 -1.23 -2.32 -13.32
N GLY A 32 -1.54 -3.07 -14.38
CA GLY A 32 -2.86 -3.66 -14.57
C GLY A 32 -3.30 -4.57 -13.41
N LYS A 33 -2.37 -5.36 -12.87
CA LYS A 33 -2.63 -6.18 -11.67
C LYS A 33 -2.98 -5.32 -10.46
N ARG A 34 -2.20 -4.27 -10.19
CA ARG A 34 -2.45 -3.35 -9.07
C ARG A 34 -3.86 -2.77 -9.14
N ILE A 35 -4.31 -2.37 -10.33
CA ILE A 35 -5.69 -1.89 -10.54
C ILE A 35 -6.71 -2.96 -10.13
N THR A 36 -6.53 -4.22 -10.54
CA THR A 36 -7.46 -5.30 -10.19
C THR A 36 -7.49 -5.63 -8.70
N ASP A 37 -6.43 -5.31 -7.96
CA ASP A 37 -6.33 -5.52 -6.51
C ASP A 37 -6.92 -4.34 -5.70
N LEU A 38 -7.23 -3.20 -6.34
CA LEU A 38 -7.92 -2.06 -5.71
C LEU A 38 -9.37 -2.40 -5.35
N ARG A 39 -9.95 -1.65 -4.39
CA ARG A 39 -11.39 -1.75 -4.07
C ARG A 39 -12.25 -1.20 -5.22
N PRO A 40 -13.50 -1.66 -5.42
CA PRO A 40 -14.34 -1.23 -6.55
C PRO A 40 -14.54 0.29 -6.66
N ASP A 41 -14.65 0.99 -5.54
CA ASP A 41 -14.74 2.45 -5.47
C ASP A 41 -13.44 3.18 -5.84
N GLN A 42 -12.29 2.55 -5.64
CA GLN A 42 -10.99 3.04 -6.10
C GLN A 42 -10.78 2.74 -7.58
N GLN A 43 -11.18 1.54 -8.05
CA GLN A 43 -11.14 1.17 -9.48
C GLN A 43 -11.95 2.16 -10.33
N ALA A 44 -13.12 2.59 -9.83
CA ALA A 44 -13.97 3.58 -10.51
C ALA A 44 -13.30 4.96 -10.67
N GLN A 45 -12.33 5.30 -9.83
CA GLN A 45 -11.60 6.58 -9.88
C GLN A 45 -10.35 6.55 -10.76
N VAL A 46 -9.93 5.37 -11.23
CA VAL A 46 -8.78 5.25 -12.11
C VAL A 46 -9.18 5.68 -13.54
N PRO A 47 -8.46 6.62 -14.16
CA PRO A 47 -8.80 7.13 -15.49
C PRO A 47 -8.41 6.12 -16.57
N MET A 48 -9.33 5.20 -16.88
CA MET A 48 -9.15 4.17 -17.90
C MET A 48 -10.30 4.15 -18.90
N GLY A 49 -10.00 3.70 -20.11
CA GLY A 49 -10.98 3.41 -21.15
C GLY A 49 -11.93 2.28 -20.77
N GLU A 50 -13.10 2.26 -21.43
CA GLU A 50 -14.19 1.32 -21.12
C GLU A 50 -13.76 -0.14 -21.27
N ARG A 51 -12.97 -0.46 -22.29
CA ARG A 51 -12.47 -1.82 -22.53
C ARG A 51 -11.59 -2.33 -21.39
N LEU A 52 -10.75 -1.45 -20.82
CA LEU A 52 -9.92 -1.81 -19.67
C LEU A 52 -10.79 -1.97 -18.41
N ARG A 53 -11.77 -1.09 -18.22
CA ARG A 53 -12.73 -1.18 -17.10
C ARG A 53 -13.50 -2.50 -17.10
N GLU A 54 -14.09 -2.88 -18.23
CA GLU A 54 -14.78 -4.16 -18.38
C GLU A 54 -13.86 -5.35 -18.06
N ALA A 55 -12.61 -5.29 -18.54
CA ALA A 55 -11.63 -6.34 -18.28
C ALA A 55 -11.26 -6.43 -16.78
N VAL A 56 -11.13 -5.30 -16.08
CA VAL A 56 -10.86 -5.26 -14.64
C VAL A 56 -12.03 -5.85 -13.85
N GLU A 57 -13.27 -5.49 -14.17
CA GLU A 57 -14.45 -6.04 -13.49
C GLU A 57 -14.57 -7.56 -13.69
N GLU A 58 -14.30 -8.04 -14.91
CA GLU A 58 -14.36 -9.46 -15.24
C GLU A 58 -13.31 -10.28 -14.46
N MET A 59 -12.14 -9.69 -14.15
CA MET A 59 -11.12 -10.34 -13.34
C MET A 59 -11.66 -10.82 -11.99
N GLY A 60 -12.56 -10.06 -11.37
CA GLY A 60 -13.18 -10.40 -10.08
C GLY A 60 -14.08 -11.64 -10.13
N ARG A 61 -14.60 -12.00 -11.32
CA ARG A 61 -15.49 -13.16 -11.53
C ARG A 61 -14.74 -14.45 -11.83
N ILE A 62 -13.48 -14.36 -12.24
CA ILE A 62 -12.68 -15.52 -12.62
C ILE A 62 -12.18 -16.25 -11.37
N SER A 63 -12.55 -17.52 -11.20
CA SER A 63 -12.11 -18.33 -10.06
C SER A 63 -10.82 -19.13 -10.31
N SER A 64 -10.57 -19.55 -11.56
CA SER A 64 -9.43 -20.40 -11.91
C SER A 64 -8.13 -19.62 -12.04
N ASN A 65 -7.07 -20.04 -11.34
CA ASN A 65 -5.74 -19.42 -11.38
C ASN A 65 -5.15 -19.33 -12.79
N GLY A 66 -5.37 -20.35 -13.63
CA GLY A 66 -4.90 -20.36 -15.02
C GLY A 66 -5.65 -19.33 -15.88
N ALA A 67 -6.96 -19.18 -15.66
CA ALA A 67 -7.77 -18.17 -16.33
C ALA A 67 -7.40 -16.76 -15.86
N LYS A 68 -7.19 -16.54 -14.55
CA LYS A 68 -6.71 -15.27 -13.99
C LYS A 68 -5.40 -14.82 -14.63
N LYS A 69 -4.42 -15.72 -14.74
CA LYS A 69 -3.13 -15.41 -15.37
C LYS A 69 -3.29 -14.98 -16.84
N ARG A 70 -4.13 -15.69 -17.60
CA ARG A 70 -4.40 -15.33 -19.01
C ARG A 70 -5.13 -14.00 -19.13
N HIS A 71 -6.10 -13.75 -18.25
CA HIS A 71 -6.84 -12.50 -18.22
C HIS A 71 -5.96 -11.32 -17.82
N LEU A 72 -5.03 -11.52 -16.89
CA LEU A 72 -4.03 -10.50 -16.55
C LEU A 72 -3.12 -10.16 -17.72
N ASN A 73 -2.71 -11.16 -18.53
CA ASN A 73 -1.95 -10.89 -19.76
C ASN A 73 -2.78 -10.08 -20.77
N PHE A 74 -4.10 -10.30 -20.83
CA PHE A 74 -4.99 -9.53 -21.68
C PHE A 74 -5.12 -8.08 -21.20
N ILE A 75 -5.31 -7.86 -19.90
CA ILE A 75 -5.29 -6.54 -19.27
C ILE A 75 -3.97 -5.82 -19.58
N GLY A 76 -2.82 -6.47 -19.41
CA GLY A 76 -1.52 -5.88 -19.75
C GLY A 76 -1.36 -5.50 -21.23
N LYS A 77 -2.09 -6.15 -22.15
CA LYS A 77 -2.15 -5.73 -23.56
C LYS A 77 -3.03 -4.49 -23.76
N LEU A 78 -4.15 -4.38 -23.05
CA LEU A 78 -5.03 -3.22 -23.10
C LEU A 78 -4.35 -1.96 -22.54
N MET A 79 -3.55 -2.11 -21.49
CA MET A 79 -2.78 -1.01 -20.89
C MET A 79 -1.88 -0.25 -21.89
N ARG A 80 -1.47 -0.88 -23.00
CA ARG A 80 -0.62 -0.24 -24.03
C ARG A 80 -1.31 0.89 -24.80
N THR A 81 -2.64 0.91 -24.79
CA THR A 81 -3.45 1.90 -25.50
C THR A 81 -4.03 2.97 -24.58
N GLU A 82 -3.69 2.90 -23.29
CA GLU A 82 -4.20 3.78 -22.25
C GLU A 82 -3.15 4.84 -21.88
N ASP A 83 -3.58 5.87 -21.16
CA ASP A 83 -2.67 6.83 -20.53
C ASP A 83 -2.04 6.20 -19.28
N GLU A 84 -0.89 5.57 -19.49
CA GLU A 84 -0.14 4.87 -18.45
C GLU A 84 0.23 5.77 -17.27
N ASP A 85 0.64 7.01 -17.54
CA ASP A 85 1.07 7.94 -16.50
C ASP A 85 -0.11 8.40 -15.63
N ALA A 86 -1.25 8.69 -16.24
CA ALA A 86 -2.47 9.03 -15.51
C ALA A 86 -2.96 7.86 -14.63
N ILE A 87 -2.91 6.63 -15.17
CA ILE A 87 -3.28 5.43 -14.41
C ILE A 87 -2.29 5.19 -13.27
N ARG A 88 -0.98 5.27 -13.54
CA ARG A 88 0.07 5.10 -12.51
C ARG A 88 -0.11 6.08 -11.37
N ALA A 89 -0.28 7.37 -11.68
CA ALA A 89 -0.52 8.40 -10.68
C ALA A 89 -1.79 8.13 -9.86
N ALA A 90 -2.87 7.67 -10.50
CA ALA A 90 -4.09 7.31 -9.79
C ALA A 90 -3.89 6.13 -8.83
N VAL A 91 -3.22 5.07 -9.27
CA VAL A 91 -2.93 3.88 -8.45
C VAL A 91 -2.00 4.23 -7.28
N GLU A 92 -0.97 5.04 -7.50
CA GLU A 92 -0.03 5.47 -6.46
C GLU A 92 -0.67 6.30 -5.34
N ARG A 93 -1.71 7.08 -5.65
CA ARG A 93 -2.49 7.79 -4.60
C ARG A 93 -3.18 6.81 -3.64
N PHE A 94 -3.62 5.66 -4.13
CA PHE A 94 -4.26 4.64 -3.27
C PHE A 94 -3.24 3.79 -2.52
N ASP A 95 -2.11 3.48 -3.15
CA ASP A 95 -1.02 2.73 -2.51
C ASP A 95 -0.35 3.55 -1.41
N SER A 96 -0.11 4.85 -1.62
CA SER A 96 0.47 5.73 -0.60
C SER A 96 -0.44 5.89 0.62
N ALA A 97 -1.76 5.99 0.44
CA ALA A 97 -2.72 6.01 1.54
C ALA A 97 -2.70 4.67 2.32
N SER A 98 -2.62 3.54 1.60
CA SER A 98 -2.56 2.21 2.19
C SER A 98 -1.23 1.95 2.90
N GLU A 99 -0.13 2.42 2.34
CA GLU A 99 1.21 2.32 2.92
C GLU A 99 1.34 3.20 4.16
N ALA A 100 0.86 4.44 4.11
CA ALA A 100 0.82 5.32 5.28
C ALA A 100 -0.02 4.69 6.41
N HIS A 101 -1.18 4.12 6.09
CA HIS A 101 -2.01 3.42 7.07
C HIS A 101 -1.30 2.20 7.67
N ASN A 102 -0.66 1.37 6.84
CA ASN A 102 0.11 0.22 7.30
C ASN A 102 1.31 0.63 8.16
N GLN A 103 2.02 1.69 7.78
CA GLN A 103 3.13 2.24 8.55
C GLN A 103 2.66 2.76 9.91
N ARG A 104 1.51 3.46 9.97
CA ARG A 104 0.86 3.88 11.23
C ARG A 104 0.49 2.67 12.08
N PHE A 105 -0.19 1.68 11.50
CA PHE A 105 -0.56 0.44 12.19
C PHE A 105 0.66 -0.22 12.86
N HIS A 106 1.74 -0.45 12.09
CA HIS A 106 2.95 -1.06 12.62
C HIS A 106 3.69 -0.17 13.64
N ARG A 107 3.60 1.16 13.51
CA ARG A 107 4.11 2.10 14.51
C ARG A 107 3.40 1.91 15.85
N LEU A 108 2.07 1.84 15.83
CA LEU A 108 1.25 1.60 17.02
C LEU A 108 1.48 0.21 17.61
N GLU A 109 1.69 -0.82 16.78
CA GLU A 109 2.07 -2.15 17.27
C GLU A 109 3.40 -2.12 18.02
N ARG A 110 4.43 -1.48 17.45
CA ARG A 110 5.73 -1.32 18.12
C ARG A 110 5.62 -0.53 19.42
N LEU A 111 4.84 0.54 19.41
CA LEU A 111 4.61 1.36 20.60
C LEU A 111 3.94 0.57 21.72
N ARG A 112 2.91 -0.22 21.38
CA ARG A 112 2.26 -1.14 22.31
C ARG A 112 3.24 -2.14 22.93
N GLU A 113 4.12 -2.75 22.13
CA GLU A 113 5.15 -3.67 22.64
C GLU A 113 6.08 -2.97 23.62
N GLN A 114 6.52 -1.75 23.30
CA GLN A 114 7.41 -0.97 24.17
C GLN A 114 6.73 -0.59 25.49
N LEU A 115 5.44 -0.26 25.48
CA LEU A 115 4.68 0.07 26.69
C LEU A 115 4.61 -1.07 27.69
N ILE A 116 4.65 -2.32 27.23
CA ILE A 116 4.62 -3.51 28.09
C ILE A 116 5.96 -4.24 28.17
N ASP A 117 7.05 -3.57 27.80
CA ASP A 117 8.40 -4.10 27.91
C ASP A 117 8.72 -4.44 29.37
N GLU A 118 9.56 -5.47 29.56
CA GLU A 118 10.00 -5.90 30.89
C GLU A 118 11.00 -4.90 31.48
N ASP A 119 11.73 -4.18 30.61
CA ASP A 119 12.56 -3.06 31.00
C ASP A 119 11.68 -1.85 31.40
N THR A 120 11.74 -1.53 32.69
CA THR A 120 10.96 -0.44 33.29
C THR A 120 11.35 0.93 32.73
N GLU A 121 12.62 1.16 32.42
CA GLU A 121 13.06 2.44 31.85
C GLU A 121 12.49 2.62 30.44
N ARG A 122 12.51 1.56 29.64
CA ARG A 122 11.98 1.57 28.28
C ARG A 122 10.46 1.72 28.23
N SER A 123 9.75 1.00 29.10
CA SER A 123 8.29 1.12 29.25
C SER A 123 7.90 2.53 29.71
N GLN A 124 8.64 3.12 30.65
CA GLN A 124 8.39 4.47 31.15
C GLN A 124 8.68 5.54 30.09
N ALA A 125 9.72 5.37 29.28
CA ALA A 125 10.02 6.25 28.16
C ALA A 125 8.88 6.23 27.13
N ALA A 126 8.45 5.03 26.69
CA ALA A 126 7.34 4.88 25.76
C ALA A 126 6.02 5.48 26.30
N PHE A 127 5.77 5.34 27.61
CA PHE A 127 4.62 5.94 28.26
C PHE A 127 4.66 7.47 28.23
N ASN A 128 5.82 8.07 28.48
CA ASN A 128 5.99 9.52 28.40
C ASN A 128 5.83 10.03 26.96
N ASP A 129 6.34 9.28 25.97
CA ASP A 129 6.18 9.60 24.55
C ASP A 129 4.71 9.61 24.14
N VAL A 130 3.90 8.65 24.61
CA VAL A 130 2.45 8.59 24.37
C VAL A 130 1.76 9.83 24.95
N ILE A 131 2.03 10.18 26.21
CA ILE A 131 1.39 11.34 26.85
C ILE A 131 1.78 12.65 26.17
N THR A 132 3.03 12.75 25.73
CA THR A 132 3.52 13.94 25.01
C THR A 132 2.90 14.06 23.63
N SER A 133 2.77 12.93 22.92
CA SER A 133 2.21 12.88 21.57
C SER A 133 0.68 13.04 21.56
N TYR A 134 0.00 12.57 22.62
CA TYR A 134 -1.46 12.59 22.75
C TYR A 134 -1.87 13.23 24.08
N PRO A 135 -1.95 14.58 24.17
CA PRO A 135 -2.27 15.28 25.41
C PRO A 135 -3.65 14.95 25.99
N GLU A 136 -4.61 14.57 25.14
CA GLU A 136 -5.98 14.19 25.50
C GLU A 136 -6.09 12.75 26.07
N CYS A 137 -4.98 12.03 26.15
CA CYS A 137 -4.93 10.66 26.66
C CYS A 137 -5.41 10.57 28.12
N ASP A 138 -6.36 9.66 28.40
CA ASP A 138 -6.65 9.21 29.76
C ASP A 138 -5.48 8.38 30.30
N ILE A 139 -4.61 9.06 31.05
CA ILE A 139 -3.41 8.54 31.69
C ILE A 139 -3.73 7.34 32.60
N GLN A 140 -4.85 7.39 33.33
CA GLN A 140 -5.22 6.33 34.28
C GLN A 140 -5.71 5.10 33.55
N HIS A 141 -6.49 5.28 32.48
CA HIS A 141 -6.92 4.19 31.62
C HIS A 141 -5.72 3.48 30.98
N LEU A 142 -4.79 4.24 30.39
CA LEU A 142 -3.57 3.72 29.78
C LEU A 142 -2.75 2.88 30.76
N ARG A 143 -2.48 3.41 31.96
CA ARG A 143 -1.77 2.65 33.03
C ARG A 143 -2.51 1.39 33.44
N GLY A 144 -3.85 1.42 33.47
CA GLY A 144 -4.68 0.25 33.72
C GLY A 144 -4.47 -0.84 32.68
N LEU A 145 -4.53 -0.47 31.39
CA LEU A 145 -4.31 -1.39 30.27
C LEU A 145 -2.91 -1.99 30.27
N MET A 146 -1.87 -1.17 30.48
CA MET A 146 -0.47 -1.63 30.55
C MET A 146 -0.27 -2.66 31.66
N ARG A 147 -0.69 -2.35 32.89
CA ARG A 147 -0.54 -3.28 34.03
C ARG A 147 -1.26 -4.60 33.82
N ASN A 148 -2.47 -4.55 33.26
CA ASN A 148 -3.24 -5.75 32.98
C ASN A 148 -2.60 -6.59 31.86
N ALA A 149 -2.08 -5.95 30.82
CA ALA A 149 -1.39 -6.64 29.73
C ALA A 149 -0.09 -7.32 30.20
N VAL A 150 0.72 -6.64 31.02
CA VAL A 150 1.92 -7.23 31.64
C VAL A 150 1.54 -8.43 32.51
N LYS A 151 0.51 -8.30 33.34
CA LYS A 151 0.01 -9.38 34.20
C LYS A 151 -0.51 -10.57 33.39
N GLU A 152 -1.23 -10.33 32.30
CA GLU A 152 -1.71 -11.39 31.39
C GLU A 152 -0.54 -12.15 30.77
N ARG A 153 0.49 -11.43 30.30
CA ARG A 153 1.72 -12.02 29.72
C ARG A 153 2.47 -12.88 30.73
N GLN A 154 2.71 -12.37 31.93
CA GLN A 154 3.38 -13.10 33.01
C GLN A 154 2.61 -14.37 33.44
N GLN A 155 1.27 -14.34 33.34
CA GLN A 155 0.40 -15.45 33.72
C GLN A 155 0.06 -16.38 32.55
N ASN A 156 0.66 -16.19 31.36
CA ASN A 156 0.34 -16.92 30.13
C ASN A 156 -1.17 -16.96 29.82
N LYS A 157 -1.87 -15.86 30.11
CA LYS A 157 -3.30 -15.72 29.85
C LYS A 157 -3.56 -15.20 28.42
N PRO A 158 -4.77 -15.41 27.89
CA PRO A 158 -5.16 -14.79 26.62
C PRO A 158 -4.92 -13.26 26.64
N PRO A 159 -4.31 -12.68 25.58
CA PRO A 159 -3.87 -11.29 25.56
C PRO A 159 -5.04 -10.33 25.28
N ALA A 160 -6.00 -10.25 26.19
CA ALA A 160 -7.19 -9.42 26.05
C ALA A 160 -6.86 -7.94 26.26
N SER A 161 -6.13 -7.61 27.32
CA SER A 161 -5.74 -6.23 27.64
C SER A 161 -4.70 -5.71 26.65
N PHE A 162 -3.86 -6.57 26.11
CA PHE A 162 -2.92 -6.22 25.04
C PHE A 162 -3.62 -5.80 23.74
N ARG A 163 -4.70 -6.51 23.35
CA ARG A 163 -5.54 -6.10 22.22
C ARG A 163 -6.29 -4.80 22.49
N LYS A 164 -6.81 -4.62 23.71
CA LYS A 164 -7.45 -3.37 24.14
C LYS A 164 -6.47 -2.18 24.14
N LEU A 165 -5.22 -2.41 24.52
CA LEU A 165 -4.17 -1.39 24.47
C LEU A 165 -3.92 -0.92 23.03
N PHE A 166 -3.82 -1.85 22.07
CA PHE A 166 -3.72 -1.48 20.65
C PHE A 166 -4.91 -0.64 20.18
N GLN A 167 -6.12 -1.09 20.50
CA GLN A 167 -7.35 -0.41 20.11
C GLN A 167 -7.40 1.02 20.68
N TYR A 168 -7.06 1.18 21.96
CA TYR A 168 -7.01 2.49 22.60
C TYR A 168 -5.97 3.42 21.96
N LEU A 169 -4.76 2.92 21.66
CA LEU A 169 -3.74 3.70 20.97
C LEU A 169 -4.18 4.12 19.56
N ARG A 170 -4.88 3.24 18.84
CA ARG A 170 -5.46 3.54 17.53
C ARG A 170 -6.51 4.64 17.63
N ASP A 171 -7.39 4.57 18.63
CA ASP A 171 -8.42 5.59 18.85
C ASP A 171 -7.77 6.96 19.14
N LEU A 172 -6.74 7.02 19.99
CA LEU A 172 -6.00 8.26 20.26
C LEU A 172 -5.33 8.84 19.01
N ASP A 173 -4.73 7.97 18.18
CA ASP A 173 -4.06 8.35 16.93
C ASP A 173 -5.06 8.87 15.87
N GLU A 174 -6.26 8.28 15.81
CA GLU A 174 -7.37 8.74 14.95
C GLU A 174 -7.93 10.09 15.44
N TYR A 175 -8.21 10.27 16.73
CA TYR A 175 -8.70 11.55 17.27
C TYR A 175 -7.70 12.70 17.15
N SER A 176 -6.39 12.39 17.09
CA SER A 176 -5.36 13.42 16.93
C SER A 176 -5.24 13.98 15.51
N GLU A 177 -5.82 13.28 14.51
CA GLU A 177 -5.83 13.70 13.10
C GLU A 177 -7.08 14.48 12.70
N GLU A 178 -8.11 14.52 13.54
CA GLU A 178 -9.34 15.31 13.35
C GLU A 178 -9.23 16.73 13.89
#